data_AF-A0A7K3RYD8-F1
#
_entry.id   AF-A0A7K3RYD8-F1
#
_cell.length_a   1.000
_cell.length_b   1.000
_cell.length_c   1.000
_cell.angle_alpha   90.00
_cell.angle_beta   90.00
_cell.angle_gamma   90.00
#
_symmetry.space_group_name_H-M   'P 1'
#
loop_
_entity.id
_entity.type
_entity.pdbx_description
1 polymer ?
#
loop_
_entity_poly.entity_id
_entity_poly.type
_entity_poly.pdbx_seq_one_letter_code
_entity_poly.pdbx_strand_id
1 'polypeptide(L)'
;MIICRRCGGRNRDSDDFCGSCGAFLEWSGERVVPEISEEVRQEAEDAAAAAPRVPLMQRLARMANPGVRGTPEAMPTGPGMMMRPPGAGGMPPGMPGGMGGPPRLG
;
A
#
# COMPACT_ATOMS: atom_id res chain seq x y z
N MET A 1 -19.79 -20.90 13.77
CA MET A 1 -21.12 -20.35 14.09
C MET A 1 -21.98 -21.47 14.69
N ILE A 2 -22.91 -21.19 15.61
CA ILE A 2 -23.78 -22.23 16.21
C ILE A 2 -25.23 -22.07 15.76
N ILE A 3 -25.85 -23.14 15.26
CA ILE A 3 -27.29 -23.22 14.98
C ILE A 3 -28.00 -23.90 16.14
N CYS A 4 -29.02 -23.27 16.72
CA CYS A 4 -29.86 -23.92 17.73
C CYS A 4 -30.80 -24.92 17.06
N ARG A 5 -30.68 -26.21 17.39
CA ARG A 5 -31.55 -27.30 16.88
C ARG A 5 -32.99 -27.21 17.38
N ARG A 6 -33.25 -26.42 18.43
CA ARG A 6 -34.58 -26.24 19.01
C ARG A 6 -35.43 -25.20 18.29
N CYS A 7 -34.82 -24.10 17.84
CA CYS A 7 -35.55 -22.98 17.23
C CYS A 7 -34.96 -22.46 15.90
N GLY A 8 -33.82 -22.99 15.45
CA GLY A 8 -33.13 -22.55 14.23
C GLY A 8 -32.33 -21.25 14.37
N GLY A 9 -32.28 -20.64 15.55
CA GLY A 9 -31.55 -19.39 15.78
C GLY A 9 -30.03 -19.53 15.56
N ARG A 10 -29.41 -18.52 14.95
CA ARG A 10 -27.95 -18.43 14.76
C ARG A 10 -27.30 -17.70 15.92
N ASN A 11 -26.24 -18.28 16.47
CA ASN A 11 -25.50 -17.76 17.62
C ASN A 11 -23.99 -17.74 17.31
N ARG A 12 -23.25 -16.90 18.05
CA ARG A 12 -21.78 -16.87 17.97
C ARG A 12 -21.20 -18.14 18.56
N ASP A 13 -19.97 -18.47 18.18
CA ASP A 13 -19.27 -19.66 18.69
C ASP A 13 -18.94 -19.61 20.18
N SER A 14 -18.96 -18.39 20.74
CA SER A 14 -18.74 -18.09 22.16
C SER A 14 -20.01 -18.01 22.99
N ASP A 15 -21.19 -18.17 22.40
CA ASP A 15 -22.45 -18.07 23.15
C ASP A 15 -22.78 -19.40 23.84
N ASP A 16 -23.10 -19.34 25.13
CA ASP A 16 -23.51 -20.52 25.91
C ASP A 16 -25.01 -20.83 25.77
N PHE A 17 -25.83 -19.80 25.56
CA PHE A 17 -27.29 -19.90 25.47
C PHE A 17 -27.82 -19.28 24.18
N CYS A 18 -28.91 -19.84 23.66
CA CYS A 18 -29.57 -19.29 22.49
C CYS A 18 -30.29 -17.99 22.84
N GLY A 19 -29.91 -16.88 22.20
CA GLY A 19 -30.55 -15.57 22.42
C GLY A 19 -32.04 -15.49 22.01
N SER A 20 -32.54 -16.47 21.23
CA SER A 20 -33.93 -16.50 20.76
C SER A 20 -34.86 -17.34 21.62
N CYS A 21 -34.38 -18.46 22.20
CA CYS A 21 -35.25 -19.39 22.95
C CYS A 21 -34.72 -19.79 24.33
N GLY A 22 -33.54 -19.30 24.72
CA GLY A 22 -32.91 -19.58 26.02
C GLY A 22 -32.35 -21.00 26.20
N ALA A 23 -32.37 -21.84 25.15
CA ALA A 23 -31.82 -23.18 25.23
C ALA A 23 -30.28 -23.17 25.36
N PHE A 24 -29.74 -24.08 26.17
CA PHE A 24 -28.30 -24.23 26.36
C PHE A 24 -27.65 -24.88 25.13
N LEU A 25 -26.67 -24.21 24.53
CA LEU A 25 -26.14 -24.52 23.19
C LEU A 25 -25.14 -25.68 23.19
N GLU A 26 -24.55 -26.05 24.32
CA GLU A 26 -23.69 -27.23 24.40
C GLU A 26 -24.45 -28.52 24.03
N TRP A 27 -25.74 -28.57 24.35
CA TRP A 27 -26.61 -29.71 24.05
C TRP A 27 -27.57 -29.44 22.89
N SER A 28 -28.09 -28.21 22.78
CA SER A 28 -29.08 -27.88 21.77
C SER A 28 -28.48 -27.24 20.52
N GLY A 29 -27.19 -26.90 20.51
CA GLY A 29 -26.51 -26.28 19.39
C GLY A 29 -25.87 -27.28 18.44
N GLU A 30 -25.67 -26.85 17.20
CA GLU A 30 -24.84 -27.49 16.19
C GLU A 30 -23.78 -26.48 15.72
N ARG A 31 -22.50 -26.81 15.96
CA ARG A 31 -21.37 -25.98 15.52
C ARG A 31 -21.15 -26.17 14.03
N VAL A 32 -21.42 -25.14 13.26
CA VAL A 32 -21.14 -25.05 11.83
C VAL A 32 -19.78 -24.37 11.67
N VAL A 33 -18.80 -25.17 11.28
CA VAL A 33 -17.51 -24.70 10.76
C VAL A 33 -17.66 -24.62 9.24
N PRO A 34 -17.41 -23.46 8.61
CA PRO A 34 -17.43 -23.39 7.16
C PRO A 34 -16.30 -24.26 6.60
N GLU A 35 -16.67 -25.28 5.82
CA GLU A 35 -15.74 -26.04 5.00
C GLU A 35 -15.22 -25.12 3.89
N ILE A 36 -13.92 -24.85 3.91
CA ILE A 36 -13.22 -24.20 2.80
C ILE A 36 -12.69 -25.31 1.92
N SER A 37 -13.05 -25.30 0.64
CA SER A 37 -12.65 -26.38 -0.26
C SER A 37 -11.13 -26.36 -0.48
N GLU A 38 -10.54 -27.54 -0.69
CA GLU A 38 -9.09 -27.69 -0.90
C GLU A 38 -8.64 -26.93 -2.16
N GLU A 39 -9.50 -26.77 -3.16
CA GLU A 39 -9.19 -25.98 -4.35
C GLU A 39 -9.02 -24.49 -4.01
N VAL A 40 -9.90 -23.93 -3.18
CA VAL A 40 -9.80 -22.53 -2.72
C VAL A 40 -8.55 -22.33 -1.87
N ARG A 41 -8.20 -23.32 -1.04
CA ARG A 41 -6.97 -23.31 -0.26
C ARG A 41 -5.74 -23.35 -1.16
N GLN A 42 -5.69 -24.28 -2.11
CA GLN A 42 -4.57 -24.45 -3.03
C GLN A 42 -4.36 -23.19 -3.88
N GLU A 43 -5.45 -22.59 -4.39
CA GLU A 43 -5.37 -21.35 -5.16
C GLU A 43 -4.82 -20.18 -4.33
N ALA A 44 -5.14 -20.09 -3.03
CA ALA A 44 -4.56 -19.10 -2.12
C ALA A 44 -3.06 -19.34 -1.86
N GLU A 45 -2.65 -20.60 -1.72
CA GLU A 45 -1.25 -21.00 -1.53
C GLU A 45 -0.43 -20.70 -2.80
N ASP A 46 -0.94 -21.04 -3.98
CA ASP A 46 -0.31 -20.75 -5.28
C ASP A 46 -0.22 -19.25 -5.54
N ALA A 47 -1.27 -18.48 -5.23
CA ALA A 47 -1.25 -17.03 -5.32
C ALA A 47 -0.21 -16.41 -4.36
N ALA A 48 -0.07 -16.95 -3.15
CA ALA A 48 0.96 -16.53 -2.20
C ALA A 48 2.38 -16.88 -2.68
N ALA A 49 2.56 -18.03 -3.32
CA ALA A 49 3.83 -18.45 -3.90
C ALA A 49 4.24 -17.61 -5.13
N ALA A 50 3.27 -17.18 -5.94
CA ALA A 50 3.48 -16.37 -7.13
C ALA A 50 3.66 -14.86 -6.83
N ALA A 51 3.31 -14.40 -5.64
CA ALA A 51 3.41 -12.98 -5.28
C ALA A 51 4.87 -12.46 -5.29
N PRO A 52 5.13 -11.26 -5.82
CA PRO A 52 6.49 -10.71 -5.86
C PRO A 52 7.01 -10.41 -4.45
N ARG A 53 8.25 -10.84 -4.18
CA ARG A 53 8.94 -10.55 -2.92
C ARG A 53 9.33 -9.07 -2.87
N VAL A 54 8.66 -8.28 -2.02
CA VAL A 54 8.96 -6.85 -1.84
C VAL A 54 9.98 -6.67 -0.70
N PRO A 55 11.12 -5.98 -0.94
CA PRO A 55 12.14 -5.75 0.09
C PRO A 55 11.62 -4.85 1.22
N LEU A 56 12.14 -5.05 2.44
CA LEU A 56 11.71 -4.34 3.65
C LEU A 56 11.74 -2.81 3.50
N MET A 57 12.82 -2.27 2.93
CA MET A 57 12.97 -0.83 2.73
C MET A 57 11.89 -0.25 1.81
N GLN A 58 11.47 -0.98 0.79
CA GLN A 58 10.37 -0.56 -0.10
C GLN A 58 9.01 -0.61 0.60
N ARG A 59 8.80 -1.54 1.54
CA ARG A 59 7.59 -1.57 2.38
C ARG A 59 7.55 -0.39 3.35
N LEU A 60 8.68 -0.06 3.98
CA LEU A 60 8.82 1.12 4.86
C LEU A 60 8.56 2.42 4.10
N ALA A 61 9.10 2.55 2.88
CA ALA A 61 8.87 3.72 2.03
C ALA A 61 7.38 3.94 1.68
N ARG A 62 6.63 2.85 1.41
CA ARG A 62 5.17 2.93 1.15
C ARG A 62 4.38 3.38 2.38
N MET A 63 4.78 2.96 3.58
CA MET A 63 4.12 3.39 4.81
C MET A 63 4.42 4.86 5.14
N ALA A 64 5.64 5.32 4.84
CA ALA A 64 6.04 6.72 5.02
C ALA A 64 5.37 7.67 4.00
N ASN A 65 4.86 7.14 2.88
CA ASN A 65 4.24 7.95 1.82
C ASN A 65 2.94 7.32 1.27
N PRO A 66 1.83 7.35 2.04
CA PRO A 66 0.59 6.66 1.70
C PRO A 66 -0.14 7.23 0.47
N GLY A 67 0.26 8.39 -0.04
CA GLY A 67 -0.34 9.05 -1.21
C GLY A 67 0.26 8.64 -2.56
N VAL A 68 1.42 7.96 -2.59
CA VAL A 68 2.11 7.59 -3.84
C VAL A 68 1.83 6.13 -4.16
N ARG A 69 0.72 5.88 -4.85
CA ARG A 69 0.42 4.55 -5.42
C ARG A 69 1.24 4.39 -6.71
N GLY A 70 2.54 4.08 -6.57
CA GLY A 70 3.45 3.98 -7.70
C GLY A 70 3.17 2.76 -8.58
N THR A 71 2.81 3.00 -9.84
CA THR A 71 3.10 2.07 -10.94
C THR A 71 4.61 1.99 -11.11
N PRO A 72 5.22 0.80 -11.29
CA PRO A 72 6.59 0.73 -11.75
C PRO A 72 6.60 1.12 -13.23
N GLU A 73 6.41 2.40 -13.53
CA GLU A 73 6.69 2.93 -14.86
C GLU A 73 8.18 2.82 -15.10
N ALA A 74 8.54 2.03 -16.11
CA ALA A 74 9.89 1.84 -16.57
C ALA A 74 10.53 3.22 -16.81
N MET A 75 11.68 3.43 -16.19
CA MET A 75 12.48 4.62 -16.45
C MET A 75 12.81 4.66 -17.95
N PRO A 76 12.54 5.75 -18.69
CA PRO A 76 12.95 5.83 -20.08
C PRO A 76 14.49 5.88 -20.12
N THR A 77 15.08 4.77 -20.54
CA THR A 77 16.50 4.68 -20.91
C THR A 77 16.68 5.32 -22.29
N GLY A 78 16.53 6.64 -22.34
CA GLY A 78 16.90 7.45 -23.49
C GLY A 78 18.39 7.82 -23.42
N PRO A 79 19.18 7.65 -24.49
CA PRO A 79 20.54 8.14 -24.51
C PRO A 79 20.53 9.66 -24.68
N GLY A 80 21.01 10.37 -23.66
CA GLY A 80 21.42 11.77 -23.79
C GLY A 80 20.45 12.81 -23.24
N MET A 81 20.58 13.08 -21.94
CA MET A 81 20.37 14.44 -21.43
C MET A 81 21.47 14.74 -20.42
N MET A 82 22.56 15.31 -20.94
CA MET A 82 23.56 16.00 -20.14
C MET A 82 22.81 17.09 -19.36
N MET A 83 22.83 17.04 -18.03
CA MET A 83 22.40 18.17 -17.20
C MET A 83 23.14 19.43 -17.65
N ARG A 84 22.40 20.41 -18.17
CA ARG A 84 22.94 21.76 -18.33
C ARG A 84 22.97 22.38 -16.93
N PRO A 85 24.15 22.78 -16.39
CA PRO A 85 24.20 23.40 -15.08
C PRO A 85 23.39 24.71 -15.10
N PRO A 86 22.66 25.05 -14.03
CA PRO A 86 21.99 26.35 -13.93
C PRO A 86 23.08 27.42 -13.83
N GLY A 87 23.17 28.30 -14.83
CA GLY A 87 24.11 29.44 -14.80
C GLY A 87 24.65 29.93 -16.14
N ALA A 88 24.32 29.32 -17.28
CA ALA A 88 24.83 29.74 -18.58
C ALA A 88 23.73 30.21 -19.55
N GLY A 89 23.58 31.54 -19.67
CA GLY A 89 22.81 32.23 -20.71
C GLY A 89 21.87 33.29 -20.13
N GLY A 90 21.92 34.57 -20.48
CA GLY A 90 22.76 35.29 -21.44
C GLY A 90 22.62 36.80 -21.19
N MET A 91 23.64 37.56 -21.59
CA MET A 91 23.63 39.02 -21.54
C MET A 91 22.60 39.58 -22.54
N PRO A 92 21.68 40.48 -22.17
CA PRO A 92 20.88 41.18 -23.17
C PRO A 92 21.76 42.15 -23.98
N PRO A 93 21.59 42.25 -25.31
CA PRO A 93 22.34 43.22 -26.10
C PRO A 93 21.72 44.60 -25.93
N GLY A 94 22.50 45.55 -25.41
CA GLY A 94 22.13 46.97 -25.43
C GLY A 94 22.29 47.67 -24.09
N MET A 95 23.52 48.04 -23.74
CA MET A 95 23.78 49.16 -22.83
C MET A 95 25.12 49.80 -23.23
N PRO A 96 25.12 51.04 -23.75
CA PRO A 96 26.34 51.81 -23.92
C PRO A 96 26.66 52.58 -22.63
N GLY A 97 27.93 52.56 -22.24
CA GLY A 97 28.55 53.64 -21.46
C GLY A 97 28.70 53.40 -19.95
N GLY A 98 29.91 53.64 -19.46
CA GLY A 98 30.15 53.79 -18.02
C GLY A 98 31.52 53.32 -17.54
N MET A 99 32.61 53.83 -18.13
CA MET A 99 33.94 53.75 -17.51
C MET A 99 33.92 54.51 -16.17
N GLY A 100 34.27 53.84 -15.08
CA GLY A 100 34.41 54.47 -13.75
C GLY A 100 34.96 53.49 -12.73
N GLY A 101 36.24 53.14 -12.85
CA GLY A 101 36.93 52.36 -11.82
C GLY A 101 37.11 53.17 -10.53
N PRO A 102 37.12 52.52 -9.34
CA PRO A 102 37.38 53.22 -8.09
C PRO A 102 38.87 53.59 -7.95
N PRO A 103 39.22 54.74 -7.36
CA PRO A 103 40.61 54.99 -6.98
C PRO A 103 41.01 54.01 -5.86
N ARG A 104 42.23 53.50 -5.96
CA ARG A 104 42.84 52.61 -4.96
C ARG A 104 43.23 53.41 -3.72
N LEU A 105 42.98 52.81 -2.56
CA LEU A 105 43.43 53.23 -1.25
C LEU A 105 44.97 53.39 -1.24
N GLY A 106 45.43 54.53 -0.74
CA GLY A 106 46.78 54.77 -0.24
C GLY A 106 46.70 55.07 1.24
#